data_AF-A0A1G4NSR9-F1
#
_entry.id   AF-A0A1G4NSR9-F1
#
_cell.length_a   1.000
_cell.length_b   1.000
_cell.length_c   1.000
_cell.angle_alpha   90.00
_cell.angle_beta   90.00
_cell.angle_gamma   90.00
#
_symmetry.space_group_name_H-M   'P 1'
#
loop_
_entity.id
_entity.type
_entity.pdbx_description
1 polymer ?
#
loop_
_entity_poly.entity_id
_entity_poly.type
_entity_poly.pdbx_seq_one_letter_code
_entity_poly.pdbx_strand_id
1 'polypeptide(L)'
;MNLSLDKLYGSCNNSPNSLNHFKVFISTNNEIIDLDIYCVININKDKQIYCIVYYRSDKKNSLDKSVIFKSKKAKRLSQLIQLHNCIYQNLSVSHAIYIGMELMKAEISVIVEQSYIQD
;
A
#
# COMPACT_ATOMS: atom_id res chain seq x y z
N MET A 1 -12.69 -21.82 -20.04
CA MET A 1 -12.31 -20.56 -20.69
C MET A 1 -11.30 -19.88 -19.78
N ASN A 2 -10.01 -20.01 -20.08
CA ASN A 2 -8.91 -19.54 -19.24
C ASN A 2 -8.85 -18.02 -19.29
N LEU A 3 -9.10 -17.36 -18.14
CA LEU A 3 -8.81 -15.95 -17.97
C LEU A 3 -7.32 -15.81 -17.64
N SER A 4 -6.56 -15.32 -18.62
CA SER A 4 -5.13 -15.02 -18.56
C SER A 4 -4.79 -14.12 -17.36
N LEU A 5 -3.78 -14.53 -16.57
CA LEU A 5 -3.25 -13.83 -15.39
C LEU A 5 -2.61 -12.46 -15.70
N ASP A 6 -2.55 -12.04 -16.96
CA ASP A 6 -1.73 -10.91 -17.42
C ASP A 6 -2.36 -9.53 -17.22
N LYS A 7 -3.57 -9.43 -16.65
CA LYS A 7 -4.24 -8.14 -16.39
C LYS A 7 -4.05 -7.57 -14.98
N LEU A 8 -3.32 -8.26 -14.09
CA LEU A 8 -3.05 -7.80 -12.71
C LEU A 8 -1.66 -7.17 -12.53
N TYR A 9 -0.81 -7.15 -13.55
CA TYR A 9 0.49 -6.48 -13.52
C TYR A 9 0.44 -5.18 -14.34
N GLY A 10 0.19 -4.07 -13.65
CA GLY A 10 0.52 -2.75 -14.21
C GLY A 10 2.04 -2.65 -14.33
N SER A 11 2.55 -2.71 -15.56
CA SER A 11 3.99 -2.62 -15.83
C SER A 11 4.53 -1.24 -15.41
N CYS A 12 5.33 -1.19 -14.34
CA CYS A 12 6.23 -0.08 -14.04
C CYS A 12 7.45 -0.21 -14.95
N ASN A 13 7.32 0.27 -16.19
CA ASN A 13 8.43 0.37 -17.12
C ASN A 13 9.44 1.40 -16.60
N ASN A 14 10.58 0.92 -16.08
CA ASN A 14 11.74 1.75 -15.82
C ASN A 14 12.48 2.01 -17.13
N SER A 15 12.32 3.22 -17.69
CA SER A 15 13.29 3.81 -18.62
C SER A 15 14.35 4.54 -17.79
N PRO A 16 15.66 4.27 -17.97
CA PRO A 16 16.71 4.92 -17.19
C PRO A 16 17.09 6.30 -17.74
N ASN A 17 16.17 7.06 -18.35
CA ASN A 17 16.43 8.39 -18.90
C ASN A 17 15.17 9.26 -18.93
N SER A 18 14.81 9.85 -17.79
CA SER A 18 14.28 11.21 -17.76
C SER A 18 14.28 11.71 -16.31
N LEU A 19 15.30 12.50 -15.99
CA LEU A 19 15.33 13.43 -14.87
C LEU A 19 13.98 14.19 -14.83
N ASN A 20 13.12 13.85 -13.86
CA ASN A 20 12.10 14.71 -13.29
C ASN A 20 11.60 14.03 -12.03
N HIS A 21 12.46 14.08 -11.01
CA HIS A 21 12.09 13.82 -9.63
C HIS A 21 11.06 14.90 -9.26
N PHE A 22 9.77 14.65 -9.48
CA PHE A 22 8.72 15.53 -8.98
C PHE A 22 8.65 15.34 -7.46
N LYS A 23 9.58 15.95 -6.74
CA LYS A 23 9.34 16.31 -5.34
C LYS A 23 8.34 17.46 -5.39
N VAL A 24 7.08 17.18 -5.09
CA VAL A 24 6.16 18.24 -4.69
C VAL A 24 6.65 18.76 -3.33
N PHE A 25 7.53 19.76 -3.36
CA PHE A 25 7.90 20.54 -2.20
C PHE A 25 6.75 21.50 -1.90
N ILE A 26 5.88 21.15 -0.96
CA ILE A 26 5.08 22.18 -0.28
C ILE A 26 5.93 22.67 0.88
N SER A 27 6.60 23.81 0.67
CA SER A 27 7.24 24.55 1.75
C SER A 27 6.14 25.25 2.56
N THR A 28 5.62 24.56 3.57
CA THR A 28 4.90 25.17 4.67
C THR A 28 5.34 24.48 5.95
N ASN A 29 6.31 25.10 6.63
CA ASN A 29 6.68 24.86 8.03
C ASN A 29 6.70 23.39 8.50
N ASN A 30 7.86 22.73 8.33
CA ASN A 30 8.38 21.60 9.12
C ASN A 30 7.60 20.26 9.24
N GLU A 31 6.59 19.96 8.42
CA GLU A 31 6.04 18.60 8.35
C GLU A 31 5.95 18.12 6.89
N ILE A 32 6.77 17.13 6.54
CA ILE A 32 6.69 16.46 5.23
C ILE A 32 5.48 15.52 5.30
N ILE A 33 4.35 15.98 4.79
CA ILE A 33 3.16 15.13 4.61
C ILE A 33 3.31 14.42 3.25
N ASP A 34 3.61 13.12 3.29
CA ASP A 34 3.55 12.25 2.11
C ASP A 34 2.09 12.09 1.68
N LEU A 35 1.65 12.90 0.72
CA LEU A 35 0.26 12.94 0.26
C LEU A 35 -0.11 11.81 -0.72
N ASP A 36 0.84 10.99 -1.15
CA ASP A 36 0.67 10.15 -2.35
C ASP A 36 0.44 8.66 -2.10
N ILE A 37 0.48 8.19 -0.84
CA ILE A 37 0.14 6.81 -0.46
C ILE A 37 -0.77 6.79 0.76
N TYR A 38 -1.92 6.12 0.65
CA TYR A 38 -2.76 5.79 1.82
C TYR A 38 -3.14 4.32 1.82
N CYS A 39 -3.41 3.78 3.01
CA CYS A 39 -3.70 2.36 3.20
C CYS A 39 -5.03 2.17 3.92
N VAL A 40 -5.82 1.20 3.47
CA VAL A 40 -7.03 0.72 4.14
C VAL A 40 -6.85 -0.75 4.47
N ILE A 41 -7.08 -1.12 5.73
CA ILE A 41 -7.03 -2.49 6.21
C ILE A 41 -8.45 -2.95 6.53
N ASN A 42 -8.77 -4.16 6.10
CA ASN A 42 -10.07 -4.78 6.35
C ASN A 42 -9.89 -6.25 6.73
N ILE A 43 -10.85 -6.78 7.48
CA ILE A 43 -10.89 -8.20 7.84
C ILE A 43 -12.21 -8.79 7.34
N ASN A 44 -12.14 -9.90 6.60
CA ASN A 44 -13.34 -10.60 6.14
C ASN A 44 -13.84 -11.63 7.16
N LYS A 45 -15.00 -12.25 6.86
CA LYS A 45 -15.62 -13.29 7.69
C LYS A 45 -14.73 -14.53 7.91
N ASP A 46 -13.82 -14.82 6.98
CA ASP A 46 -12.88 -15.94 7.06
C ASP A 46 -11.58 -15.61 7.80
N LYS A 47 -11.56 -14.49 8.53
CA LYS A 47 -10.41 -13.97 9.27
C LYS A 47 -9.19 -13.71 8.36
N GLN A 48 -9.41 -13.38 7.09
CA GLN A 48 -8.37 -12.88 6.19
C GLN A 48 -8.26 -11.37 6.29
N ILE A 49 -7.02 -10.89 6.40
CA ILE A 49 -6.66 -9.48 6.41
C ILE A 49 -6.40 -9.05 4.97
N TYR A 50 -7.04 -7.95 4.57
CA TYR A 50 -6.86 -7.26 3.31
C TYR A 50 -6.15 -5.94 3.59
N CYS A 51 -5.04 -5.69 2.91
CA CYS A 51 -4.32 -4.43 2.94
C CYS A 51 -4.43 -3.82 1.54
N ILE A 52 -5.19 -2.73 1.44
CA ILE A 52 -5.45 -2.01 0.20
C ILE A 52 -4.58 -0.77 0.22
N VAL A 53 -3.55 -0.75 -0.62
CA VAL A 53 -2.64 0.40 -0.75
C VAL A 53 -3.05 1.19 -1.98
N TYR A 54 -3.43 2.43 -1.76
CA TYR A 54 -3.75 3.39 -2.80
C TYR A 54 -2.57 4.30 -3.04
N TYR A 55 -2.30 4.59 -4.30
CA TYR A 55 -1.24 5.51 -4.69
C TYR A 55 -1.62 6.31 -5.93
N ARG A 56 -1.15 7.56 -5.97
CA ARG A 56 -1.35 8.43 -7.12
C ARG A 56 -0.42 8.02 -8.26
N SER A 57 -0.95 7.97 -9.48
CA SER A 57 -0.14 7.74 -10.68
C SER A 57 0.15 9.10 -11.35
N ASP A 58 1.42 9.32 -11.75
CA ASP A 58 1.92 10.59 -12.30
C ASP A 58 1.22 11.11 -13.57
N LYS A 59 0.32 10.32 -14.17
CA LYS A 59 -0.46 10.78 -15.32
C LYS A 59 -1.53 11.73 -14.79
N LYS A 60 -1.40 13.02 -15.13
CA LYS A 60 -2.19 14.19 -14.67
C LYS A 60 -3.73 14.03 -14.60
N ASN A 61 -4.33 12.96 -15.11
CA ASN A 61 -5.77 12.67 -15.09
C ASN A 61 -6.12 11.20 -14.73
N SER A 62 -5.18 10.38 -14.24
CA SER A 62 -5.50 8.98 -13.89
C SER A 62 -5.97 8.85 -12.45
N LEU A 63 -7.12 8.16 -12.28
CA LEU A 63 -7.68 7.72 -11.01
C LEU A 63 -6.62 7.05 -10.11
N ASP A 64 -6.80 7.17 -8.79
CA ASP A 64 -6.00 6.46 -7.80
C ASP A 64 -5.91 4.98 -8.15
N LYS A 65 -4.68 4.46 -8.23
CA LYS A 65 -4.46 3.03 -8.39
C LYS A 65 -4.45 2.38 -7.03
N SER A 66 -4.98 1.16 -6.94
CA SER A 66 -4.90 0.37 -5.73
C SER A 66 -4.27 -0.99 -5.99
N VAL A 67 -3.53 -1.47 -5.00
CA VAL A 67 -3.04 -2.85 -4.93
C VAL A 67 -3.60 -3.47 -3.67
N ILE A 68 -4.16 -4.67 -3.81
CA ILE A 68 -4.76 -5.41 -2.71
C ILE A 68 -3.87 -6.59 -2.36
N PHE A 69 -3.33 -6.57 -1.16
CA PHE A 69 -2.63 -7.70 -0.56
C PHE A 69 -3.57 -8.42 0.39
N LYS A 70 -3.53 -9.76 0.40
CA LYS A 70 -4.36 -10.57 1.30
C LYS A 70 -3.56 -11.67 1.98
N SER A 71 -3.80 -11.88 3.27
CA SER A 71 -3.18 -12.94 4.07
C SER A 71 -3.90 -13.08 5.41
N LYS A 72 -3.66 -14.17 6.14
CA LYS A 72 -4.03 -14.27 7.56
C LYS A 72 -2.93 -13.78 8.51
N LYS A 73 -1.73 -13.49 8.00
CA LYS A 73 -0.55 -13.11 8.79
C LYS A 73 0.01 -11.76 8.34
N ALA A 74 0.23 -10.84 9.28
CA ALA A 74 0.80 -9.51 9.03
C ALA A 74 2.19 -9.61 8.41
N LYS A 75 3.03 -10.53 8.91
CA LYS A 75 4.38 -10.79 8.37
C LYS A 75 4.36 -11.06 6.87
N ARG A 76 3.37 -11.83 6.39
CA ARG A 76 3.26 -12.17 4.97
C ARG A 76 2.80 -10.96 4.15
N LEU A 77 1.92 -10.12 4.68
CA LEU A 77 1.49 -8.88 4.03
C LEU A 77 2.66 -7.89 3.91
N SER A 78 3.44 -7.73 4.98
CA SER A 78 4.65 -6.89 4.96
C SER A 78 5.64 -7.35 3.89
N GLN A 79 5.87 -8.67 3.77
CA GLN A 79 6.73 -9.23 2.71
C GLN A 79 6.17 -8.95 1.31
N LEU A 80 4.86 -9.07 1.10
CA LEU A 80 4.24 -8.79 -0.20
C LEU A 80 4.36 -7.31 -0.58
N ILE A 81 4.20 -6.40 0.39
CA ILE A 81 4.40 -4.95 0.19
C ILE A 81 5.86 -4.67 -0.20
N GLN A 82 6.83 -5.27 0.50
CA GLN A 82 8.26 -5.12 0.18
C GLN A 82 8.61 -5.62 -1.22
N LEU A 83 8.00 -6.72 -1.67
CA LEU A 83 8.22 -7.26 -3.02
C LEU A 83 7.56 -6.42 -4.12
N HIS A 84 6.63 -5.52 -3.78
CA HIS A 84 5.98 -4.63 -4.73
C HIS A 84 6.78 -3.33 -4.89
N ASN A 85 7.81 -3.36 -5.74
CA ASN A 85 8.79 -2.27 -5.92
C ASN A 85 8.19 -0.85 -5.97
N CYS A 86 7.11 -0.65 -6.72
CA CYS A 86 6.48 0.67 -6.86
C CYS A 86 5.91 1.20 -5.53
N ILE A 87 5.38 0.33 -4.68
CA ILE A 87 4.87 0.75 -3.37
C ILE A 87 6.06 0.91 -2.42
N TYR A 88 6.94 -0.09 -2.37
CA TYR A 88 8.09 -0.09 -1.46
C TYR A 88 8.99 1.14 -1.63
N GLN A 89 9.28 1.56 -2.87
CA GLN A 89 10.15 2.71 -3.15
C GLN A 89 9.51 4.06 -2.80
N ASN A 90 8.18 4.15 -2.81
CA ASN A 90 7.45 5.39 -2.55
C ASN A 90 6.89 5.46 -1.11
N LEU A 91 7.03 4.37 -0.34
CA LEU A 91 6.55 4.32 1.04
C LEU A 91 7.58 4.96 1.97
N SER A 92 7.19 6.04 2.64
CA SER A 92 8.05 6.62 3.66
C SER A 92 8.10 5.78 4.92
N VAL A 93 9.12 6.04 5.75
CA VAL A 93 9.32 5.32 7.02
C VAL A 93 8.10 5.47 7.93
N SER A 94 7.51 6.67 8.04
CA SER A 94 6.33 6.92 8.86
C SER A 94 5.12 6.11 8.37
N HIS A 95 4.86 6.09 7.07
CA HIS A 95 3.78 5.28 6.49
C HIS A 95 4.03 3.78 6.63
N ALA A 96 5.28 3.33 6.47
CA ALA A 96 5.65 1.92 6.67
C ALA A 96 5.41 1.48 8.12
N ILE A 97 5.75 2.32 9.10
CA ILE A 97 5.50 2.06 10.51
C ILE A 97 3.99 2.02 10.78
N TYR A 98 3.23 3.00 10.30
CA TYR A 98 1.77 3.02 10.43
C TYR A 98 1.12 1.75 9.87
N ILE A 99 1.45 1.38 8.62
CA ILE A 99 0.94 0.15 8.01
C ILE A 99 1.33 -1.08 8.84
N GLY A 100 2.56 -1.14 9.34
CA GLY A 100 3.01 -2.20 10.23
C GLY A 100 2.18 -2.31 11.50
N MET A 101 1.89 -1.19 12.16
CA MET A 101 1.05 -1.12 13.36
C MET A 101 -0.38 -1.59 13.07
N GLU A 102 -0.99 -1.10 12.00
CA GLU A 102 -2.36 -1.47 11.64
C GLU A 102 -2.47 -2.95 11.22
N LEU A 103 -1.47 -3.49 10.52
CA LEU A 103 -1.40 -4.93 10.21
C LEU A 103 -1.28 -5.79 11.49
N MET A 104 -0.49 -5.35 12.47
CA MET A 104 -0.36 -6.05 13.75
C MET A 104 -1.65 -5.98 14.56
N LYS A 105 -2.32 -4.81 14.63
CA LYS A 105 -3.66 -4.67 15.24
C LYS A 105 -4.66 -5.62 14.60
N ALA A 106 -4.69 -5.70 13.27
CA ALA A 106 -5.56 -6.60 12.54
C ALA A 106 -5.27 -8.09 12.86
N GLU A 107 -4.00 -8.52 12.85
CA GLU A 107 -3.65 -9.90 13.19
C GLU A 107 -3.99 -10.24 14.65
N ILE A 108 -3.73 -9.33 15.60
CA ILE A 108 -4.11 -9.52 17.00
C ILE A 108 -5.62 -9.66 17.12
N SER A 109 -6.41 -8.78 16.48
CA SER A 109 -7.87 -8.84 16.53
C SER A 109 -8.43 -10.18 16.04
N VAL A 110 -7.81 -10.78 15.01
CA VAL A 110 -8.15 -12.12 14.51
C VAL A 110 -7.88 -13.20 15.56
N ILE A 111 -6.76 -13.08 16.29
CA ILE A 111 -6.35 -14.03 17.33
C ILE A 111 -7.27 -13.93 18.55
N VAL A 112 -7.60 -12.72 18.98
CA VAL A 112 -8.44 -12.47 20.18
C VAL A 112 -9.95 -12.48 19.88
N GLU A 113 -10.32 -12.74 18.63
CA GLU A 113 -11.71 -12.75 18.14
C GLU A 113 -12.47 -11.45 18.44
N GLN A 114 -11.78 -10.32 18.32
CA GLN A 114 -12.35 -8.98 18.49
C GLN A 114 -12.52 -8.30 17.13
N SER A 115 -13.44 -7.33 17.07
CA SER A 115 -13.59 -6.48 15.90
C SER A 115 -12.37 -5.58 15.73
N TYR A 116 -11.80 -5.56 14.52
CA TYR A 116 -10.77 -4.61 14.13
C TYR A 116 -11.37 -3.26 13.78
N ILE A 117 -10.69 -2.19 14.22
CA ILE A 117 -10.96 -0.81 13.82
C ILE A 117 -9.61 -0.18 13.46
N GLN A 118 -9.57 0.47 12.28
CA GLN A 118 -8.46 1.28 11.84
C GLN A 118 -8.61 2.69 12.41
N ASP A 119 -7.50 3.27 12.90
CA ASP A 119 -7.43 4.65 13.40
C ASP A 119 -6.76 5.58 12.37
#